data_AF-A0A409X604-F1
#
_entry.id   AF-A0A409X604-F1
#
_cell.length_a   1.000
_cell.length_b   1.000
_cell.length_c   1.000
_cell.angle_alpha   90.00
_cell.angle_beta   90.00
_cell.angle_gamma   90.00
#
_symmetry.space_group_name_H-M   'P 1'
#
loop_
_entity.id
_entity.type
_entity.pdbx_description
1 polymer ?
#
loop_
_entity_poly.entity_id
_entity_poly.type
_entity_poly.pdbx_seq_one_letter_code
_entity_poly.pdbx_strand_id
1 'polypeptide(L)'
;MSTDQLPETVKAVRDGWQWTCQSGAVVSGLLAAVAAQLLVFFKPDSSFDPNINTQGGAKGFLLGACYAALFLNISATISSFILIDNLGEIGFRASCHAEKLEGLTRDVGQHVTNQDKLLVDFGASSGLLTFYSGILALIIAVLTYVMMQESLALKIVMGLIVGFTLLPTTIFIFVRPIFD
;
A
#
# COMPACT_ATOMS: atom_id res chain seq x y z
N MET A 1 11.13 -38.40 14.84
CA MET A 1 10.83 -36.96 15.01
C MET A 1 10.63 -36.41 13.61
N SER A 2 9.40 -36.04 13.26
CA SER A 2 9.02 -35.61 11.90
C SER A 2 9.70 -34.28 11.57
N THR A 3 10.59 -34.30 10.57
CA THR A 3 11.39 -33.17 10.05
C THR A 3 10.59 -32.23 9.13
N ASP A 4 9.27 -32.38 9.05
CA ASP A 4 8.37 -31.59 8.17
C ASP A 4 8.09 -30.16 8.66
N GLN A 5 8.68 -29.73 9.78
CA GLN A 5 8.41 -28.40 10.32
C GLN A 5 9.45 -27.38 9.85
N LEU A 6 8.98 -26.43 9.02
CA LEU A 6 9.68 -25.16 8.80
C LEU A 6 10.14 -24.58 10.14
N PRO A 7 11.36 -24.00 10.22
CA PRO A 7 11.83 -23.34 11.44
C PRO A 7 10.78 -22.34 11.93
N GLU A 8 10.48 -22.36 13.22
CA GLU A 8 9.43 -21.52 13.82
C GLU A 8 9.60 -20.03 13.47
N THR A 9 10.84 -19.56 13.32
CA THR A 9 11.15 -18.20 12.85
C THR A 9 10.62 -17.91 11.44
N VAL A 10 10.73 -18.86 10.50
CA VAL A 10 10.25 -18.69 9.12
C VAL A 10 8.71 -18.69 9.09
N LYS A 11 8.08 -19.54 9.90
CA LYS A 11 6.61 -19.54 10.06
C LYS A 11 6.11 -18.21 10.62
N ALA A 12 6.70 -17.72 11.70
CA ALA A 12 6.32 -16.45 12.32
C ALA A 12 6.45 -15.27 11.34
N VAL A 13 7.52 -15.24 10.54
CA VAL A 13 7.72 -14.21 9.51
C VAL A 13 6.66 -14.31 8.41
N ARG A 14 6.43 -15.50 7.85
CA ARG A 14 5.39 -15.71 6.83
C ARG A 14 4.00 -15.29 7.32
N ASP A 15 3.62 -15.73 8.52
CA ASP A 15 2.29 -15.47 9.07
C ASP A 15 2.09 -13.96 9.33
N GLY A 16 3.15 -13.26 9.79
CA GLY A 16 3.16 -11.80 9.90
C GLY A 16 2.98 -11.10 8.55
N TRP A 17 3.63 -11.59 7.49
CA TRP A 17 3.48 -11.05 6.14
C TRP A 17 2.11 -11.31 5.54
N GLN A 18 1.58 -12.52 5.72
CA GLN A 18 0.25 -12.89 5.26
C GLN A 18 -0.81 -12.02 5.94
N TRP A 19 -0.71 -11.81 7.26
CA TRP A 19 -1.59 -10.91 7.99
C TRP A 19 -1.53 -9.47 7.47
N THR A 20 -0.31 -8.97 7.23
CA THR A 20 -0.08 -7.62 6.72
C THR A 20 -0.66 -7.45 5.31
N CYS A 21 -0.46 -8.42 4.42
CA CYS A 21 -1.01 -8.37 3.07
C CYS A 21 -2.54 -8.50 3.06
N GLN A 22 -3.12 -9.33 3.93
CA GLN A 22 -4.57 -9.49 4.05
C GLN A 22 -5.23 -8.20 4.53
N SER A 23 -4.70 -7.59 5.60
CA SER A 23 -5.20 -6.31 6.10
C SER A 23 -4.98 -5.19 5.08
N GLY A 24 -3.83 -5.16 4.40
CA GLY A 24 -3.56 -4.23 3.30
C GLY A 24 -4.56 -4.34 2.15
N ALA A 25 -4.86 -5.56 1.68
CA ALA A 25 -5.84 -5.80 0.63
C ALA A 25 -7.24 -5.27 1.01
N VAL A 26 -7.68 -5.52 2.25
CA VAL A 26 -8.97 -5.02 2.76
C VAL A 26 -8.99 -3.49 2.78
N VAL A 27 -7.95 -2.87 3.31
CA VAL A 27 -7.84 -1.40 3.38
C VAL A 27 -7.82 -0.78 1.98
N SER A 28 -7.04 -1.31 1.05
CA SER A 28 -7.03 -0.85 -0.35
C SER A 28 -8.38 -1.01 -1.02
N GLY A 29 -9.09 -2.11 -0.79
CA GLY A 29 -10.45 -2.29 -1.29
C GLY A 29 -11.41 -1.22 -0.78
N LEU A 30 -11.34 -0.90 0.52
CA LEU A 30 -12.14 0.17 1.13
C LEU A 30 -11.79 1.54 0.54
N LEU A 31 -10.50 1.85 0.36
CA LEU A 31 -10.06 3.10 -0.24
C LEU A 31 -10.50 3.22 -1.71
N ALA A 32 -10.48 2.13 -2.48
CA ALA A 32 -11.00 2.11 -3.84
C ALA A 32 -12.51 2.39 -3.87
N ALA A 33 -13.28 1.82 -2.93
CA ALA A 33 -14.72 2.09 -2.81
C ALA A 33 -14.99 3.56 -2.46
N VAL A 34 -14.21 4.16 -1.54
CA VAL A 34 -14.29 5.58 -1.21
C VAL A 34 -13.95 6.44 -2.44
N ALA A 35 -12.89 6.11 -3.18
CA ALA A 35 -12.52 6.82 -4.40
C ALA A 35 -13.63 6.75 -5.46
N ALA A 36 -14.30 5.61 -5.61
CA ALA A 36 -15.44 5.46 -6.51
C ALA A 36 -16.64 6.34 -6.08
N GLN A 37 -16.93 6.41 -4.78
CA GLN A 37 -17.98 7.28 -4.25
C GLN A 37 -17.66 8.77 -4.50
N LEU A 38 -16.42 9.19 -4.22
CA LEU A 38 -15.96 10.55 -4.49
C LEU A 38 -16.05 10.90 -5.98
N LEU A 39 -15.72 9.96 -6.85
CA LEU A 39 -15.83 10.15 -8.29
C LEU A 39 -17.28 10.37 -8.73
N VAL A 40 -18.21 9.55 -8.23
CA VAL A 40 -19.65 9.73 -8.49
C VAL A 40 -20.13 11.09 -7.97
N PHE A 41 -19.61 11.53 -6.82
CA PHE A 41 -19.96 12.80 -6.22
C PHE A 41 -19.40 14.02 -6.97
N PHE A 42 -18.17 13.95 -7.49
CA PHE A 42 -17.50 15.07 -8.20
C PHE A 42 -17.77 15.14 -9.70
N LYS A 43 -18.43 14.13 -10.27
CA LYS A 43 -18.78 14.11 -11.70
C LYS A 43 -19.84 15.18 -12.08
N PRO A 44 -20.96 15.35 -11.33
CA PRO A 44 -21.98 16.33 -11.66
C PRO A 44 -21.50 17.77 -11.46
N ASP A 45 -21.91 18.68 -12.35
CA ASP A 45 -21.66 20.12 -12.19
C ASP A 45 -22.43 20.73 -11.01
N SER A 46 -23.52 20.09 -10.57
CA SER A 46 -24.34 20.52 -9.43
C SER A 46 -23.64 20.38 -8.08
N SER A 47 -22.54 19.63 -8.02
CA SER A 47 -21.80 19.41 -6.77
C SER A 47 -20.83 20.55 -6.44
N PHE A 48 -20.68 21.54 -7.32
CA PHE A 48 -19.75 22.67 -7.15
C PHE A 48 -20.49 24.00 -7.05
N ASP A 49 -19.92 24.94 -6.30
CA ASP A 49 -20.40 26.31 -6.25
C ASP A 49 -20.35 26.93 -7.67
N PRO A 50 -21.43 27.58 -8.14
CA PRO A 50 -21.47 28.20 -9.46
C PRO A 50 -20.36 29.23 -9.72
N ASN A 51 -19.76 29.81 -8.67
CA ASN A 51 -18.61 30.71 -8.81
C ASN A 51 -17.30 29.99 -9.15
N ILE A 52 -17.19 28.69 -8.84
CA ILE A 52 -16.00 27.85 -9.08
C ILE A 52 -16.03 27.21 -10.48
N ASN A 53 -17.17 27.24 -11.18
CA ASN A 53 -17.34 26.65 -12.52
C ASN A 53 -16.40 27.23 -13.60
N THR A 54 -15.71 28.34 -13.32
CA THR A 54 -14.65 28.89 -14.18
C THR A 54 -13.30 28.15 -14.07
N GLN A 55 -13.10 27.28 -13.08
CA GLN A 55 -11.87 26.53 -12.86
C GLN A 55 -11.90 25.12 -13.47
N GLY A 56 -12.21 25.00 -14.76
CA GLY A 56 -12.32 23.71 -15.47
C GLY A 56 -11.08 22.82 -15.35
N GLY A 57 -9.88 23.42 -15.26
CA GLY A 57 -8.63 22.69 -15.05
C GLY A 57 -8.53 22.00 -13.68
N ALA A 58 -8.98 22.65 -12.61
CA ALA A 58 -8.96 22.08 -11.26
C ALA A 58 -9.95 20.93 -11.10
N LYS A 59 -11.14 21.05 -11.74
CA LYS A 59 -12.12 19.96 -11.81
C LYS A 59 -11.58 18.74 -12.57
N GLY A 60 -10.92 18.98 -13.72
CA GLY A 60 -10.27 17.92 -14.49
C GLY A 60 -9.17 17.20 -13.71
N PHE A 61 -8.35 17.95 -12.97
CA PHE A 61 -7.33 17.39 -12.10
C PHE A 61 -7.94 16.58 -10.95
N LEU A 62 -8.98 17.09 -10.29
CA LEU A 62 -9.69 16.38 -9.22
C LEU A 62 -10.25 15.02 -9.70
N LEU A 63 -10.94 15.02 -10.84
CA LEU A 63 -11.47 13.79 -11.45
C LEU A 63 -10.34 12.83 -11.82
N GLY A 64 -9.27 13.34 -12.42
CA GLY A 64 -8.08 12.56 -12.75
C GLY A 64 -7.44 11.92 -11.51
N ALA A 65 -7.33 12.67 -10.41
CA ALA A 65 -6.82 12.18 -9.14
C ALA A 65 -7.72 11.10 -8.53
N CYS A 66 -9.05 11.23 -8.60
CA CYS A 66 -9.99 10.19 -8.17
C CYS A 66 -9.86 8.91 -9.00
N TYR A 67 -9.74 9.02 -10.33
CA TYR A 67 -9.50 7.86 -11.19
C TYR A 67 -8.17 7.19 -10.87
N ALA A 68 -7.09 7.97 -10.71
CA ALA A 68 -5.78 7.45 -10.34
C ALA A 68 -5.84 6.74 -8.99
N ALA A 69 -6.46 7.33 -7.97
CA ALA A 69 -6.65 6.73 -6.66
C ALA A 69 -7.41 5.40 -6.75
N LEU A 70 -8.49 5.34 -7.55
CA LEU A 70 -9.28 4.12 -7.74
C LEU A 70 -8.43 3.01 -8.36
N PHE A 71 -7.75 3.28 -9.48
CA PHE A 71 -6.94 2.27 -10.16
C PHE A 71 -5.73 1.81 -9.33
N LEU A 72 -5.07 2.74 -8.63
CA LEU A 72 -3.93 2.41 -7.77
C LEU A 72 -4.35 1.55 -6.58
N ASN A 73 -5.47 1.85 -5.93
CA ASN A 73 -5.97 1.04 -4.81
C ASN A 73 -6.47 -0.35 -5.28
N ILE A 74 -7.12 -0.46 -6.45
CA ILE A 74 -7.48 -1.77 -7.02
C ILE A 74 -6.23 -2.57 -7.35
N SER A 75 -5.23 -1.95 -7.99
CA SER A 75 -3.95 -2.59 -8.31
C SER A 75 -3.24 -3.06 -7.03
N ALA A 76 -3.21 -2.25 -5.98
CA ALA A 76 -2.62 -2.62 -4.70
C ALA A 76 -3.32 -3.83 -4.05
N THR A 77 -4.65 -3.90 -4.18
CA THR A 77 -5.45 -5.06 -3.72
C THR A 77 -5.06 -6.32 -4.48
N ILE A 78 -4.98 -6.25 -5.81
CA ILE A 78 -4.59 -7.39 -6.67
C ILE A 78 -3.16 -7.83 -6.36
N SER A 79 -2.22 -6.88 -6.24
CA SER A 79 -0.83 -7.16 -5.86
C SER A 79 -0.74 -7.84 -4.48
N SER A 80 -1.56 -7.42 -3.52
CA SER A 80 -1.61 -8.05 -2.20
C SER A 80 -2.11 -9.49 -2.26
N PHE A 81 -3.10 -9.79 -3.11
CA PHE A 81 -3.55 -11.17 -3.33
C PHE A 81 -2.47 -12.04 -3.98
N ILE A 82 -1.75 -11.53 -4.98
CA ILE A 82 -0.64 -12.24 -5.62
C ILE A 82 0.47 -12.53 -4.59
N LEU A 83 0.79 -11.56 -3.72
CA LEU A 83 1.77 -11.76 -2.65
C LEU A 83 1.30 -12.80 -1.63
N ILE A 84 0.03 -12.79 -1.22
CA ILE A 84 -0.54 -13.79 -0.32
C ILE A 84 -0.43 -15.19 -0.94
N ASP A 85 -0.75 -15.34 -2.23
CA ASP A 85 -0.68 -16.61 -2.94
C ASP A 85 0.76 -17.14 -3.01
N ASN A 86 1.70 -16.28 -3.40
CA ASN A 86 3.13 -16.60 -3.42
C ASN A 86 3.65 -16.98 -2.03
N LEU A 87 3.26 -16.24 -0.98
CA LEU A 87 3.64 -16.53 0.42
C LEU A 87 3.05 -17.86 0.91
N GLY A 88 1.84 -18.20 0.47
CA GLY A 88 1.21 -19.50 0.72
C GLY A 88 2.00 -20.66 0.10
N GLU A 89 2.54 -20.46 -1.10
CA GLU A 89 3.30 -21.48 -1.83
C GLU A 89 4.68 -21.77 -1.21
N ILE A 90 5.28 -20.83 -0.48
CA ILE A 90 6.59 -21.02 0.20
C ILE A 90 6.55 -22.20 1.15
N GLY A 91 5.46 -22.36 1.90
CA GLY A 91 5.30 -23.47 2.85
C GLY A 91 5.35 -24.83 2.16
N PHE A 92 4.66 -24.95 1.01
CA PHE A 92 4.62 -26.15 0.20
C PHE A 92 5.96 -26.46 -0.48
N ARG A 93 6.61 -25.45 -1.06
CA ARG A 93 7.92 -25.61 -1.71
C ARG A 93 9.01 -26.03 -0.73
N ALA A 94 8.98 -25.48 0.48
CA ALA A 94 9.91 -25.86 1.55
C ALA A 94 9.73 -27.31 1.99
N SER A 95 8.47 -27.80 2.09
CA SER A 95 8.22 -29.22 2.38
C SER A 95 8.65 -30.15 1.24
N CYS A 96 8.49 -29.75 -0.03
CA CYS A 96 8.92 -30.58 -1.17
C CYS A 96 10.45 -30.62 -1.38
N HIS A 97 11.21 -29.66 -0.85
CA HIS A 97 12.68 -29.58 -1.01
C HIS A 97 13.44 -29.81 0.31
N ALA A 98 12.76 -30.28 1.36
CA ALA A 98 13.35 -30.49 2.69
C ALA A 98 14.62 -31.36 2.65
N GLU A 99 14.63 -32.42 1.83
CA GLU A 99 15.77 -33.33 1.65
C GLU A 99 17.00 -32.66 1.02
N LYS A 100 16.81 -31.62 0.19
CA LYS A 100 17.89 -30.84 -0.43
C LYS A 100 18.44 -29.75 0.49
N LEU A 101 17.62 -29.26 1.42
CA LEU A 101 17.96 -28.20 2.37
C LEU A 101 18.77 -28.73 3.57
N GLU A 102 18.54 -29.98 3.97
CA GLU A 102 19.25 -30.66 5.08
C GLU A 102 20.77 -30.79 4.79
N GLY A 103 21.16 -30.94 3.52
CA GLY A 103 22.56 -30.92 3.09
C GLY A 103 23.22 -29.54 3.13
N LEU A 104 22.44 -28.46 2.97
CA LEU A 104 22.92 -27.07 3.00
C LEU A 104 22.92 -26.49 4.43
N THR A 105 22.05 -26.97 5.32
CA THR A 105 21.95 -26.44 6.70
C THR A 105 23.18 -26.73 7.56
N ARG A 106 24.06 -27.66 7.15
CA ARG A 106 25.37 -27.86 7.80
C ARG A 106 26.36 -26.70 7.59
N ASP A 107 26.13 -25.84 6.59
CA ASP A 107 26.99 -24.71 6.24
C ASP A 107 26.30 -23.34 6.44
N VAL A 108 24.97 -23.33 6.61
CA VAL A 108 24.15 -22.11 6.81
C VAL A 108 24.13 -21.69 8.29
N GLY A 109 25.31 -21.61 8.91
CA GLY A 109 25.50 -20.99 10.22
C GLY A 109 25.49 -19.46 10.18
N GLN A 110 25.45 -18.84 8.99
CA GLN A 110 25.81 -17.43 8.86
C GLN A 110 25.22 -16.70 7.65
N HIS A 111 24.00 -17.05 7.23
CA HIS A 111 23.23 -16.15 6.36
C HIS A 111 22.07 -15.56 7.14
N VAL A 112 22.40 -14.52 7.91
CA VAL A 112 21.46 -13.47 8.33
C VAL A 112 21.04 -12.74 7.05
N THR A 113 20.19 -13.36 6.24
CA THR A 113 19.44 -12.62 5.23
C THR A 113 18.44 -11.79 6.01
N ASN A 114 18.77 -10.51 6.22
CA ASN A 114 17.85 -9.48 6.73
C ASN A 114 16.46 -9.72 6.12
N GLN A 115 15.41 -9.66 6.95
CA GLN A 115 14.02 -9.78 6.50
C GLN A 115 13.72 -8.88 5.29
N ASP A 116 14.41 -7.74 5.19
CA ASP A 116 14.36 -6.78 4.09
C ASP A 116 14.85 -7.34 2.74
N LYS A 117 15.79 -8.29 2.73
CA LYS A 117 16.27 -8.93 1.49
C LYS A 117 15.28 -9.98 0.97
N LEU A 118 14.64 -10.71 1.87
CA LEU A 118 13.51 -11.58 1.53
C LEU A 118 12.33 -10.76 0.99
N LEU A 119 12.08 -9.58 1.55
CA LEU A 119 11.05 -8.65 1.06
C LEU A 119 11.27 -8.18 -0.38
N VAL A 120 12.52 -7.88 -0.72
CA VAL A 120 12.90 -7.44 -2.08
C VAL A 120 12.86 -8.61 -3.07
N ASP A 121 13.36 -9.79 -2.68
CA ASP A 121 13.35 -10.99 -3.53
C ASP A 121 11.92 -11.50 -3.82
N PHE A 122 10.99 -11.34 -2.89
CA PHE A 122 9.58 -11.70 -3.09
C PHE A 122 8.73 -10.57 -3.72
N GLY A 123 9.35 -9.46 -4.14
CA GLY A 123 8.67 -8.40 -4.89
C GLY A 123 7.73 -7.52 -4.05
N ALA A 124 7.87 -7.51 -2.72
CA ALA A 124 7.00 -6.73 -1.84
C ALA A 124 7.24 -5.21 -1.94
N SER A 125 8.43 -4.79 -2.39
CA SER A 125 8.79 -3.36 -2.49
C SER A 125 7.89 -2.60 -3.47
N SER A 126 7.51 -3.22 -4.60
CA SER A 126 6.65 -2.58 -5.61
C SER A 126 5.18 -2.53 -5.18
N GLY A 127 4.71 -3.55 -4.45
CA GLY A 127 3.36 -3.60 -3.89
C GLY A 127 3.12 -2.49 -2.84
N LEU A 128 4.08 -2.28 -1.95
CA LEU A 128 4.01 -1.24 -0.92
C LEU A 128 4.05 0.18 -1.51
N LEU A 129 4.85 0.41 -2.55
CA LEU A 129 4.87 1.69 -3.27
C LEU A 129 3.54 1.96 -4.00
N THR A 130 2.93 0.94 -4.60
CA THR A 130 1.62 1.05 -5.23
C THR A 130 0.53 1.35 -4.20
N PHE A 131 0.60 0.70 -3.04
CA PHE A 131 -0.29 0.96 -1.90
C PHE A 131 -0.16 2.42 -1.40
N TYR A 132 1.07 2.87 -1.19
CA TYR A 132 1.34 4.24 -0.71
C TYR A 132 0.93 5.31 -1.72
N SER A 133 1.23 5.09 -3.00
CA SER A 133 0.82 6.02 -4.07
C SER A 133 -0.71 6.09 -4.23
N GLY A 134 -1.44 5.00 -4.02
CA GLY A 134 -2.91 5.00 -4.00
C GLY A 134 -3.50 5.85 -2.86
N ILE A 135 -2.91 5.77 -1.66
CA ILE A 135 -3.29 6.62 -0.51
C ILE A 135 -2.99 8.09 -0.81
N LEU A 136 -1.80 8.40 -1.32
CA LEU A 136 -1.41 9.76 -1.69
C LEU A 136 -2.34 10.36 -2.74
N ALA A 137 -2.70 9.60 -3.79
CA ALA A 137 -3.61 10.06 -4.82
C ALA A 137 -4.99 10.41 -4.24
N LEU A 138 -5.49 9.62 -3.29
CA LEU A 138 -6.78 9.87 -2.62
C LEU A 138 -6.71 11.12 -1.73
N ILE A 139 -5.62 11.29 -0.97
CA ILE A 139 -5.38 12.49 -0.16
C ILE A 139 -5.28 13.74 -1.03
N ILE A 140 -4.57 13.66 -2.17
CA ILE A 140 -4.47 14.77 -3.14
C ILE A 140 -5.84 15.12 -3.70
N ALA A 141 -6.68 14.13 -4.03
CA ALA A 141 -8.05 14.38 -4.50
C ALA A 141 -8.87 15.12 -3.44
N VAL A 142 -8.85 14.66 -2.18
CA VAL A 142 -9.57 15.31 -1.08
C VAL A 142 -9.04 16.71 -0.80
N LEU A 143 -7.72 16.90 -0.77
CA LEU A 143 -7.12 18.23 -0.61
C LEU A 143 -7.48 19.18 -1.74
N THR A 144 -7.46 18.70 -2.98
CA THR A 144 -7.87 19.51 -4.14
C THR A 144 -9.32 19.98 -3.99
N TYR A 145 -10.21 19.09 -3.55
CA TYR A 145 -11.60 19.46 -3.27
C TYR A 145 -11.72 20.51 -2.16
N VAL A 146 -11.06 20.32 -1.01
CA VAL A 146 -11.05 21.29 0.09
C VAL A 146 -10.49 22.64 -0.35
N MET A 147 -9.43 22.62 -1.17
CA MET A 147 -8.84 23.85 -1.70
C MET A 147 -9.76 24.58 -2.69
N MET A 148 -10.64 23.86 -3.39
CA MET A 148 -11.62 24.46 -4.29
C MET A 148 -12.82 25.03 -3.53
N GLN A 149 -13.49 24.24 -2.69
CA GLN A 149 -14.78 24.62 -2.10
C GLN A 149 -14.72 25.32 -0.74
N GLU A 150 -13.75 24.99 0.10
CA GLU A 150 -13.87 25.32 1.52
C GLU A 150 -13.33 26.71 1.87
N SER A 151 -13.72 27.18 3.06
CA SER A 151 -13.19 28.42 3.62
C SER A 151 -11.68 28.33 3.92
N LEU A 152 -10.99 29.47 3.94
CA LEU A 152 -9.54 29.54 4.15
C LEU A 152 -9.09 28.87 5.47
N ALA A 153 -9.91 28.97 6.52
CA ALA A 153 -9.66 28.30 7.80
C ALA A 153 -9.60 26.77 7.64
N LEU A 154 -10.55 26.19 6.92
CA LEU A 154 -10.59 24.75 6.67
C LEU A 154 -9.42 24.29 5.80
N LYS A 155 -9.01 25.08 4.80
CA LYS A 155 -7.81 24.79 3.99
C LYS A 155 -6.55 24.64 4.84
N ILE A 156 -6.34 25.56 5.78
CA ILE A 156 -5.16 25.54 6.67
C ILE A 156 -5.23 24.34 7.61
N VAL A 157 -6.38 24.13 8.27
CA VAL A 157 -6.54 23.02 9.22
C VAL A 157 -6.34 21.68 8.52
N MET A 158 -6.92 21.48 7.34
CA MET A 158 -6.79 20.22 6.62
C MET A 158 -5.38 20.00 6.08
N GLY A 159 -4.69 21.07 5.64
CA GLY A 159 -3.28 20.99 5.27
C GLY A 159 -2.38 20.57 6.43
N LEU A 160 -2.60 21.13 7.63
CA LEU A 160 -1.85 20.76 8.84
C LEU A 160 -2.12 19.31 9.25
N ILE A 161 -3.38 18.86 9.20
CA ILE A 161 -3.75 17.48 9.55
C ILE A 161 -3.06 16.50 8.59
N VAL A 162 -3.13 16.76 7.28
CA VAL A 162 -2.48 15.90 6.27
C VAL A 162 -0.97 15.90 6.44
N GLY A 163 -0.37 17.08 6.66
CA GLY A 163 1.06 17.18 6.95
C GLY A 163 1.46 16.34 8.15
N PHE A 164 0.74 16.46 9.26
CA PHE A 164 1.01 15.70 10.48
C PHE A 164 0.82 14.18 10.31
N THR A 165 -0.17 13.75 9.52
CA THR A 165 -0.40 12.32 9.27
C THR A 165 0.56 11.71 8.26
N LEU A 166 0.99 12.45 7.23
CA LEU A 166 1.89 11.92 6.19
C LEU A 166 3.37 12.04 6.54
N LEU A 167 3.77 13.03 7.34
CA LEU A 167 5.17 13.28 7.68
C LEU A 167 5.86 12.08 8.35
N PRO A 168 5.32 11.44 9.42
CA PRO A 168 5.97 10.28 10.01
C PRO A 168 6.08 9.11 9.03
N THR A 169 5.05 8.89 8.21
CA THR A 169 4.97 7.79 7.23
C THR A 169 5.96 7.99 6.08
N THR A 170 6.09 9.23 5.58
CA THR A 170 7.02 9.60 4.50
C THR A 170 8.46 9.48 4.98
N ILE A 171 8.76 9.95 6.19
CA ILE A 171 10.09 9.79 6.80
C ILE A 171 10.42 8.31 6.92
N PHE A 172 9.51 7.48 7.44
CA PHE A 172 9.77 6.06 7.62
C PHE A 172 10.03 5.32 6.29
N ILE A 173 9.29 5.64 5.22
CA ILE A 173 9.43 4.97 3.92
C ILE A 173 10.68 5.43 3.17
N PHE A 174 10.99 6.73 3.16
CA PHE A 174 12.09 7.27 2.32
C PHE A 174 13.41 7.44 3.05
N VAL A 175 13.39 7.74 4.35
CA VAL A 175 14.62 8.01 5.12
C VAL A 175 15.26 6.69 5.56
N ARG A 176 14.48 5.72 6.02
CA ARG A 176 15.01 4.43 6.48
C ARG A 176 15.91 3.70 5.46
N PRO A 177 15.53 3.54 4.18
CA PRO A 177 16.39 2.86 3.20
C PRO A 177 17.62 3.68 2.74
N ILE A 178 17.75 4.94 3.16
CA ILE A 178 18.94 5.77 2.86
C ILE A 178 19.99 5.65 3.97
N PHE A 179 19.58 5.28 5.18
CA PHE A 179 20.44 5.22 6.37
C PHE A 179 20.87 3.78 6.78
N ASP A 180 20.35 2.75 6.10
CA ASP A 180 20.80 1.34 6.18
C ASP A 180 21.61 0.96 4.93
#